data_AF-A0A016T0T9-F1
#
_entry.id   AF-A0A016T0T9-F1
#
_cell.length_a   1.000
_cell.length_b   1.000
_cell.length_c   1.000
_cell.angle_alpha   90.00
_cell.angle_beta   90.00
_cell.angle_gamma   90.00
#
_symmetry.space_group_name_H-M   'P 1'
#
loop_
_entity.id
_entity.type
_entity.pdbx_description
1 polymer ?
#
loop_
_entity_poly.entity_id
_entity_poly.type
_entity_poly.pdbx_seq_one_letter_code
_entity_poly.pdbx_strand_id
1 'polypeptide(L)'
;MNSNTIPATVHDSRYCIAYNLTRARKSFRDDHLEPISLTTHCTSLYLHLLEEQVKSWDGPISLALFIDRGSAAAVQYLVNLHKCDRAYTDKLSLHVVYKLSAFQERCQPLPVVTQTMSCRNLTQKYRKSFLQYLMPPFGIYPINVMRNVARRGAPSSIQLISDIEMIFR
;
A
#
# COMPACT_ATOMS: atom_id res chain seq x y z
N MET A 1 -7.44 14.92 -22.98
CA MET A 1 -7.96 14.29 -21.76
C MET A 1 -6.77 14.03 -20.83
N ASN A 2 -6.44 15.00 -19.98
CA ASN A 2 -5.32 14.93 -19.04
C ASN A 2 -5.87 14.55 -17.67
N SER A 3 -5.77 13.30 -17.27
CA SER A 3 -6.13 12.89 -15.90
C SER A 3 -4.96 12.17 -15.24
N ASN A 4 -4.00 12.98 -14.77
CA ASN A 4 -2.85 12.57 -13.95
C ASN A 4 -3.27 12.32 -12.49
N THR A 5 -4.41 11.67 -12.25
CA THR A 5 -4.90 11.39 -10.89
C THR A 5 -5.46 9.98 -10.77
N ILE A 6 -5.33 9.40 -9.58
CA ILE A 6 -5.92 8.09 -9.24
C ILE A 6 -7.23 8.35 -8.50
N PRO A 7 -8.37 7.83 -9.01
CA PRO A 7 -9.66 8.11 -8.40
C PRO A 7 -9.73 7.48 -7.01
N ALA A 8 -10.29 8.25 -6.08
CA ALA A 8 -10.60 7.79 -4.74
C ALA A 8 -12.12 7.82 -4.54
N THR A 9 -12.64 6.79 -3.88
CA THR A 9 -14.07 6.63 -3.62
C THR A 9 -14.38 6.87 -2.15
N VAL A 10 -15.51 7.52 -1.88
CA VAL A 10 -15.99 7.75 -0.52
C VAL A 10 -16.51 6.43 0.06
N HIS A 11 -16.14 6.13 1.30
CA HIS A 11 -16.59 4.98 2.06
C HIS A 11 -17.09 5.41 3.44
N ASP A 12 -18.29 4.95 3.80
CA ASP A 12 -19.02 5.26 5.04
C ASP A 12 -19.04 6.76 5.38
N SER A 13 -19.05 7.64 4.36
CA SER A 13 -18.99 9.10 4.49
C SER A 13 -17.82 9.63 5.33
N ARG A 14 -16.78 8.82 5.57
CA ARG A 14 -15.67 9.14 6.49
C ARG A 14 -14.29 8.88 5.89
N TYR A 15 -14.19 7.95 4.94
CA TYR A 15 -12.91 7.54 4.37
C TYR A 15 -12.90 7.68 2.87
N CYS A 16 -11.73 7.91 2.33
CA CYS A 16 -11.43 7.89 0.92
C CYS A 16 -10.51 6.72 0.61
N ILE A 17 -10.88 5.93 -0.38
CA ILE A 17 -10.15 4.73 -0.76
C ILE A 17 -9.72 4.83 -2.21
N ALA A 18 -8.41 4.75 -2.44
CA ALA A 18 -7.80 4.60 -3.76
C ALA A 18 -7.25 3.18 -3.88
N TYR A 19 -7.88 2.36 -4.71
CA TYR A 19 -7.44 0.99 -4.97
C TYR A 19 -6.38 0.94 -6.07
N ASN A 20 -5.47 -0.04 -5.97
CA ASN A 20 -4.57 -0.44 -7.06
C ASN A 20 -3.67 0.70 -7.53
N LEU A 21 -3.14 1.48 -6.57
CA LEU A 21 -2.15 2.51 -6.84
C LEU A 21 -0.89 1.88 -7.47
N THR A 22 -0.55 0.68 -7.00
CA THR A 22 0.31 -0.28 -7.69
C THR A 22 -0.41 -1.62 -7.77
N ARG A 23 0.04 -2.50 -8.67
CA ARG A 23 -0.46 -3.88 -8.78
C ARG A 23 0.71 -4.85 -8.83
N ALA A 24 0.58 -5.97 -8.11
CA ALA A 24 1.49 -7.11 -8.22
C ALA A 24 1.55 -7.57 -9.69
N ARG A 25 2.77 -7.80 -10.21
CA ARG A 25 2.96 -8.17 -11.62
C ARG A 25 3.18 -9.66 -11.86
N LYS A 26 3.66 -10.39 -10.85
CA LYS A 26 3.84 -11.84 -10.96
C LYS A 26 2.51 -12.53 -10.68
N SER A 27 2.17 -13.54 -11.49
CA SER A 27 0.90 -14.26 -11.36
C SER A 27 0.84 -15.18 -10.13
N PHE A 28 1.99 -15.72 -9.69
CA PHE A 28 2.13 -16.74 -8.64
C PHE A 28 1.28 -18.00 -8.85
N ARG A 29 0.63 -18.17 -10.00
CA ARG A 29 -0.06 -19.39 -10.37
C ARG A 29 0.97 -20.44 -10.77
N ASP A 30 0.93 -21.57 -10.08
CA ASP A 30 1.70 -22.77 -10.38
C ASP A 30 0.72 -23.91 -10.62
N ASP A 31 0.89 -24.68 -11.69
CA ASP A 31 -0.05 -25.73 -12.12
C ASP A 31 -1.54 -25.31 -12.12
N HIS A 32 -1.82 -24.06 -12.53
CA HIS A 32 -3.15 -23.43 -12.53
C HIS A 32 -3.79 -23.23 -11.14
N LEU A 33 -3.07 -23.53 -10.05
CA LEU A 33 -3.55 -23.30 -8.70
C LEU A 33 -3.62 -21.80 -8.40
N GLU A 34 -4.66 -21.44 -7.65
CA GLU A 34 -4.84 -20.08 -7.15
C GLU A 34 -3.79 -19.79 -6.06
N PRO A 35 -2.99 -18.72 -6.18
CA PRO A 35 -2.06 -18.36 -5.12
C PRO A 35 -2.80 -17.81 -3.91
N ILE A 36 -2.19 -17.92 -2.74
CA ILE A 36 -2.69 -17.27 -1.52
C ILE A 36 -2.16 -15.83 -1.49
N SER A 37 -3.05 -14.84 -1.47
CA SER A 37 -2.65 -13.45 -1.24
C SER A 37 -2.51 -13.19 0.26
N LEU A 38 -1.38 -12.64 0.68
CA LEU A 38 -1.27 -12.02 2.00
C LEU A 38 -2.02 -10.69 1.93
N THR A 39 -3.07 -10.56 2.71
CA THR A 39 -3.82 -9.32 2.86
C THR A 39 -3.46 -8.69 4.19
N THR A 40 -2.82 -7.52 4.13
CA THR A 40 -2.29 -6.85 5.31
C THR A 40 -2.53 -5.36 5.24
N HIS A 41 -2.33 -4.70 6.36
CA HIS A 41 -2.58 -3.27 6.50
C HIS A 41 -1.63 -2.63 7.49
N CYS A 42 -1.35 -1.35 7.28
CA CYS A 42 -0.50 -0.60 8.19
C CYS A 42 -0.74 0.90 8.11
N THR A 43 -0.07 1.61 9.00
CA THR A 43 0.25 3.03 8.84
C THR A 43 1.70 3.18 8.37
N SER A 44 2.11 4.40 8.03
CA SER A 44 3.49 4.74 7.71
C SER A 44 4.51 4.31 8.77
N LEU A 45 4.11 4.25 10.06
CA LEU A 45 4.97 3.85 11.18
C LEU A 45 5.50 2.42 11.04
N TYR A 46 4.68 1.51 10.54
CA TYR A 46 4.99 0.09 10.46
C TYR A 46 5.55 -0.34 9.09
N LEU A 47 5.85 0.62 8.20
CA LEU A 47 6.40 0.30 6.88
C LEU A 47 7.77 -0.38 6.90
N HIS A 48 8.51 -0.26 8.00
CA HIS A 48 9.77 -0.98 8.18
C HIS A 48 9.58 -2.50 8.21
N LEU A 49 8.41 -3.00 8.62
CA LEU A 49 8.08 -4.43 8.65
C LEU A 49 7.71 -5.00 7.27
N LEU A 50 7.34 -4.13 6.32
CA LEU A 50 6.98 -4.57 4.96
C LEU A 50 8.15 -5.25 4.25
N GLU A 51 9.39 -4.86 4.52
CA GLU A 51 10.57 -5.50 3.92
C GLU A 51 10.67 -6.98 4.33
N GLU A 52 10.38 -7.29 5.60
CA GLU A 52 10.34 -8.67 6.07
C GLU A 52 9.19 -9.45 5.43
N GLN A 53 7.99 -8.86 5.37
CA GLN A 53 6.82 -9.48 4.73
C GLN A 53 7.06 -9.81 3.26
N VAL A 54 7.66 -8.89 2.50
CA VAL A 54 7.98 -9.11 1.08
C VAL A 54 9.01 -10.22 0.89
N LYS A 55 9.95 -10.36 1.82
CA LYS A 55 10.96 -11.42 1.79
C LYS A 55 10.38 -12.78 2.16
N SER A 56 9.53 -12.86 3.17
CA SER A 56 9.07 -14.14 3.70
C SER A 56 7.81 -14.69 3.05
N TRP A 57 6.96 -13.84 2.45
CA TRP A 57 5.73 -14.31 1.81
C TRP A 57 5.95 -14.68 0.34
N ASP A 58 5.73 -15.94 -0.03
CA ASP A 58 5.84 -16.45 -1.40
C ASP A 58 4.53 -16.40 -2.17
N GLY A 59 3.93 -15.21 -2.23
CA GLY A 59 2.72 -14.96 -2.99
C GLY A 59 2.48 -13.47 -3.24
N PRO A 60 1.33 -13.12 -3.82
CA PRO A 60 0.89 -11.73 -3.90
C PRO A 60 0.66 -11.15 -2.51
N ILE A 61 0.91 -9.85 -2.34
CA ILE A 61 0.68 -9.09 -1.13
C ILE A 61 -0.26 -7.93 -1.48
N SER A 62 -1.40 -7.87 -0.80
CA SER A 62 -2.35 -6.77 -0.84
C SER A 62 -2.19 -5.92 0.41
N LEU A 63 -1.71 -4.69 0.24
CA LEU A 63 -1.43 -3.77 1.34
C LEU A 63 -2.42 -2.60 1.33
N ALA A 64 -3.17 -2.43 2.41
CA ALA A 64 -3.88 -1.19 2.68
C ALA A 64 -3.03 -0.27 3.57
N LEU A 65 -2.65 0.90 3.05
CA LEU A 65 -1.89 1.92 3.78
C LEU A 65 -2.81 3.07 4.22
N PHE A 66 -2.89 3.29 5.53
CA PHE A 66 -3.61 4.44 6.09
C PHE A 66 -2.68 5.65 6.17
N ILE A 67 -3.10 6.78 5.60
CA ILE A 67 -2.35 8.02 5.59
C ILE A 67 -3.22 9.23 5.96
N ASP A 68 -2.52 10.31 6.26
CA ASP A 68 -2.98 11.68 6.31
C ASP A 68 -2.00 12.59 5.53
N ARG A 69 -2.10 13.91 5.71
CA ARG A 69 -1.19 14.85 5.04
C ARG A 69 0.28 14.66 5.45
N GLY A 70 0.55 14.38 6.73
CA GLY A 70 1.92 14.24 7.26
C GLY A 70 2.60 12.95 6.82
N SER A 71 1.81 11.92 6.50
CA SER A 71 2.28 10.59 6.09
C SER A 71 2.17 10.34 4.57
N ALA A 72 1.73 11.32 3.78
CA ALA A 72 1.54 11.17 2.33
C ALA A 72 2.82 10.75 1.57
N ALA A 73 4.01 11.12 2.07
CA ALA A 73 5.29 10.72 1.48
C ALA A 73 5.50 9.19 1.46
N ALA A 74 4.85 8.46 2.37
CA ALA A 74 4.88 6.99 2.40
C ALA A 74 4.36 6.37 1.10
N VAL A 75 3.38 7.01 0.46
CA VAL A 75 2.82 6.57 -0.82
C VAL A 75 3.88 6.61 -1.92
N GLN A 76 4.58 7.75 -2.05
CA GLN A 76 5.64 7.93 -3.05
C GLN A 76 6.78 6.92 -2.83
N TYR A 77 7.12 6.65 -1.58
CA TYR A 77 8.14 5.65 -1.24
C TYR A 77 7.76 4.25 -1.72
N LEU A 78 6.53 3.79 -1.46
CA LEU A 78 6.07 2.48 -1.92
C LEU A 78 5.96 2.40 -3.45
N VAL A 79 5.54 3.48 -4.11
CA VAL A 79 5.53 3.54 -5.59
C VAL A 79 6.95 3.44 -6.15
N ASN A 80 7.93 4.12 -5.53
CA ASN A 80 9.33 4.02 -5.93
C ASN A 80 9.88 2.60 -5.72
N LEU A 81 9.56 1.95 -4.61
CA LEU A 81 9.92 0.55 -4.35
C LEU A 81 9.30 -0.39 -5.39
N HIS A 82 7.99 -0.27 -5.63
CA HIS A 82 7.29 -1.09 -6.63
C HIS A 82 7.90 -0.97 -8.01
N LYS A 83 8.42 0.22 -8.37
CA LYS A 83 9.05 0.41 -9.68
C LYS A 83 10.50 -0.10 -9.76
N CYS A 84 11.27 0.05 -8.69
CA CYS A 84 12.72 -0.12 -8.71
C CYS A 84 13.22 -1.42 -8.08
N ASP A 85 12.37 -2.12 -7.32
CA ASP A 85 12.72 -3.33 -6.61
C ASP A 85 11.79 -4.47 -7.02
N ARG A 86 12.36 -5.47 -7.70
CA ARG A 86 11.61 -6.58 -8.28
C ARG A 86 10.79 -7.35 -7.24
N ALA A 87 11.27 -7.46 -6.00
CA ALA A 87 10.53 -8.12 -4.94
C ALA A 87 9.18 -7.43 -4.67
N TYR A 88 9.16 -6.09 -4.76
CA TYR A 88 7.94 -5.29 -4.63
C TYR A 88 7.13 -5.27 -5.91
N THR A 89 7.79 -5.14 -7.08
CA THR A 89 7.13 -5.19 -8.39
C THR A 89 6.30 -6.46 -8.54
N ASP A 90 6.90 -7.59 -8.18
CA ASP A 90 6.31 -8.91 -8.38
C ASP A 90 5.17 -9.15 -7.39
N LYS A 91 5.33 -8.76 -6.11
CA LYS A 91 4.42 -9.12 -5.01
C LYS A 91 3.39 -8.05 -4.63
N LEU A 92 3.68 -6.75 -4.69
CA LEU A 92 2.90 -5.73 -3.96
C LEU A 92 1.78 -5.07 -4.79
N SER A 93 0.56 -5.18 -4.30
CA SER A 93 -0.60 -4.34 -4.68
C SER A 93 -0.92 -3.35 -3.57
N LEU A 94 -0.84 -2.05 -3.88
CA LEU A 94 -1.02 -0.98 -2.90
C LEU A 94 -2.40 -0.32 -3.01
N HIS A 95 -3.05 -0.17 -1.87
CA HIS A 95 -4.30 0.56 -1.70
C HIS A 95 -4.11 1.62 -0.63
N VAL A 96 -4.63 2.83 -0.86
CA VAL A 96 -4.45 3.96 0.05
C VAL A 96 -5.78 4.35 0.66
N VAL A 97 -5.79 4.56 1.97
CA VAL A 97 -6.96 4.99 2.75
C VAL A 97 -6.61 6.26 3.50
N TYR A 98 -7.47 7.27 3.45
CA TYR A 98 -7.33 8.52 4.20
C TYR A 98 -8.69 9.03 4.65
N LYS A 99 -8.72 9.89 5.67
CA LYS A 99 -9.98 10.48 6.16
C LYS A 99 -10.49 11.57 5.22
N LEU A 100 -11.80 11.61 5.05
CA LEU A 100 -12.50 12.74 4.44
C LEU A 100 -12.39 13.92 5.41
N SER A 101 -12.07 15.12 4.90
CA SER A 101 -12.05 16.33 5.74
C SER A 101 -13.47 16.75 6.12
N ALA A 102 -13.63 17.41 7.26
CA ALA A 102 -14.94 17.83 7.80
C ALA A 102 -15.79 18.67 6.83
N PHE A 103 -15.15 19.34 5.87
CA PHE A 103 -15.81 20.21 4.88
C PHE A 103 -15.77 19.64 3.45
N GLN A 104 -15.47 18.35 3.30
CA GLN A 104 -15.41 17.68 2.01
C GLN A 104 -16.54 16.67 1.89
N GLU A 105 -17.32 16.77 0.81
CA GLU A 105 -18.34 15.76 0.45
C GLU A 105 -17.81 14.70 -0.52
N ARG A 106 -16.67 14.99 -1.15
CA ARG A 106 -16.05 14.13 -2.18
C ARG A 106 -14.58 13.93 -1.90
N CYS A 107 -14.09 12.75 -2.23
CA CYS A 107 -12.68 12.45 -2.16
C CYS A 107 -11.90 13.25 -3.20
N GLN A 108 -10.85 13.93 -2.74
CA GLN A 108 -9.86 14.51 -3.63
C GLN A 108 -9.04 13.39 -4.25
N PRO A 109 -8.96 13.27 -5.59
CA PRO A 109 -8.14 12.25 -6.24
C PRO A 109 -6.69 12.35 -5.76
N LEU A 110 -6.03 11.20 -5.58
CA LEU A 110 -4.60 11.21 -5.28
C LEU A 110 -3.85 11.63 -6.55
N PRO A 111 -2.83 12.51 -6.46
CA PRO A 111 -2.01 12.83 -7.62
C PRO A 111 -1.38 11.54 -8.15
N VAL A 112 -1.33 11.37 -9.47
CA VAL A 112 -0.51 10.31 -10.07
C VAL A 112 0.90 10.55 -9.59
N VAL A 113 1.39 9.55 -8.87
CA VAL A 113 2.68 9.55 -8.22
C VAL A 113 3.73 9.32 -9.30
N THR A 114 4.03 10.35 -10.10
CA THR A 114 5.08 10.30 -11.12
C THR A 114 6.44 10.18 -10.45
N GLN A 115 7.40 9.51 -11.09
CA GLN A 115 8.71 9.34 -10.48
C GLN A 115 9.38 10.68 -10.23
N THR A 116 9.63 10.96 -8.96
CA THR A 116 10.51 12.07 -8.55
C THR A 116 11.96 11.60 -8.41
N MET A 117 12.21 10.29 -8.31
CA MET A 117 13.52 9.73 -7.97
C MET A 117 13.97 8.60 -8.92
N SER A 118 15.25 8.62 -9.32
CA SER A 118 15.91 7.54 -10.05
C SER A 118 16.06 6.28 -9.19
N CYS A 119 15.92 5.09 -9.80
CA CYS A 119 16.12 3.81 -9.08
C CYS A 119 17.53 3.67 -8.49
N ARG A 120 18.54 4.34 -9.07
CA ARG A 120 19.91 4.38 -8.52
C ARG A 120 19.97 5.02 -7.13
N ASN A 121 19.03 5.91 -6.82
CA ASN A 121 18.99 6.63 -5.54
C ASN A 121 18.24 5.87 -4.44
N LEU A 122 17.49 4.80 -4.77
CA LEU A 122 16.74 3.98 -3.81
C LEU A 122 17.66 2.96 -3.08
N THR A 123 18.77 3.44 -2.55
CA THR A 123 19.78 2.66 -1.83
C THR A 123 19.27 2.22 -0.45
N GLN A 124 19.90 1.19 0.15
CA GLN A 124 19.55 0.76 1.51
C GLN A 124 19.71 1.87 2.56
N LYS A 125 20.71 2.76 2.38
CA LYS A 125 20.91 3.94 3.22
C LYS A 125 19.72 4.90 3.13
N TYR A 126 19.26 5.19 1.91
CA TYR A 126 18.07 6.01 1.70
C TYR A 126 16.83 5.37 2.32
N ARG A 127 16.60 4.07 2.09
CA ARG A 127 15.44 3.34 2.66
C ARG A 127 15.38 3.46 4.19
N LYS A 128 16.49 3.14 4.88
CA LYS A 128 16.57 3.23 6.34
C LYS A 128 16.34 4.65 6.85
N SER A 129 16.99 5.64 6.22
CA SER A 129 16.85 7.04 6.61
C SER A 129 15.42 7.53 6.39
N PHE A 130 14.82 7.24 5.24
CA PHE A 130 13.47 7.66 4.90
C PHE A 130 12.43 7.09 5.88
N LEU A 131 12.52 5.80 6.22
CA LEU A 131 11.61 5.16 7.18
C LEU A 131 11.67 5.82 8.57
N GLN A 132 12.81 6.33 9.00
CA GLN A 132 12.95 7.04 10.29
C GLN A 132 12.26 8.42 10.30
N TYR A 133 12.10 9.05 9.14
CA TYR A 133 11.45 10.36 9.01
C TYR A 133 9.94 10.27 8.75
N LEU A 134 9.40 9.07 8.54
CA LEU A 134 7.98 8.91 8.28
C LEU A 134 7.16 9.19 9.55
N MET A 135 6.32 10.22 9.47
CA MET A 135 5.38 10.50 10.54
C MET A 135 4.19 9.54 10.49
N PRO A 136 3.72 9.00 11.63
CA PRO A 136 2.46 8.28 11.69
C PRO A 136 1.28 9.21 11.38
N PRO A 137 0.19 8.70 10.76
CA PRO A 137 -1.03 9.48 10.60
C PRO A 137 -1.68 9.77 11.95
N PHE A 138 -2.28 10.94 12.08
CA PHE A 138 -2.94 11.35 13.32
C PHE A 138 -4.37 10.76 13.46
N GLY A 139 -4.73 10.43 14.70
CA GLY A 139 -6.06 10.02 15.12
C GLY A 139 -6.32 8.52 15.05
N ILE A 140 -7.59 8.13 15.27
CA ILE A 140 -7.98 6.71 15.40
C ILE A 140 -7.76 5.96 14.09
N TYR A 141 -7.06 4.83 14.20
CA TYR A 141 -6.78 3.89 13.11
C TYR A 141 -8.02 3.04 12.78
N PRO A 142 -8.52 3.06 11.53
CA PRO A 142 -9.77 2.40 11.17
C PRO A 142 -9.57 0.92 10.79
N ILE A 143 -9.17 0.08 11.74
CA ILE A 143 -8.72 -1.30 11.49
C ILE A 143 -9.65 -2.13 10.60
N ASN A 144 -10.97 -2.04 10.82
CA ASN A 144 -11.96 -2.80 10.04
C ASN A 144 -12.05 -2.31 8.58
N VAL A 145 -11.92 -0.99 8.35
CA VAL A 145 -11.85 -0.43 6.99
C VAL A 145 -10.58 -0.92 6.31
N MET A 146 -9.45 -0.86 7.02
CA MET A 146 -8.15 -1.27 6.49
C MET A 146 -8.11 -2.74 6.07
N ARG A 147 -8.59 -3.65 6.93
CA ARG A 147 -8.73 -5.07 6.60
C ARG A 147 -9.61 -5.30 5.37
N ASN A 148 -10.77 -4.65 5.31
CA ASN A 148 -11.69 -4.80 4.19
C ASN A 148 -11.12 -4.23 2.88
N VAL A 149 -10.36 -3.14 2.95
CA VAL A 149 -9.68 -2.58 1.77
C VAL A 149 -8.62 -3.54 1.25
N ALA A 150 -7.75 -4.07 2.11
CA ALA A 150 -6.74 -5.05 1.70
C ALA A 150 -7.39 -6.31 1.12
N ARG A 151 -8.45 -6.83 1.77
CA ARG A 151 -9.21 -8.00 1.32
C ARG A 151 -9.85 -7.81 -0.05
N ARG A 152 -10.52 -6.67 -0.28
CA ARG A 152 -11.16 -6.34 -1.57
C ARG A 152 -10.16 -6.05 -2.68
N GLY A 153 -8.98 -5.56 -2.32
CA GLY A 153 -7.90 -5.25 -3.25
C GLY A 153 -7.02 -6.45 -3.63
N ALA A 154 -7.24 -7.60 -2.98
CA ALA A 154 -6.37 -8.75 -3.12
C ALA A 154 -6.30 -9.30 -4.55
N PRO A 155 -5.10 -9.65 -5.06
CA PRO A 155 -4.95 -10.21 -6.40
C PRO A 155 -5.57 -11.59 -6.60
N SER A 156 -5.76 -12.36 -5.53
CA SER A 156 -6.29 -13.73 -5.59
C SER A 156 -7.56 -13.93 -4.75
N SER A 157 -8.29 -15.00 -5.05
CA SER A 157 -9.52 -15.37 -4.34
C SER A 157 -9.26 -16.02 -2.98
N ILE A 158 -8.12 -16.71 -2.82
CA ILE A 158 -7.68 -17.30 -1.54
C ILE A 158 -6.77 -16.30 -0.82
N GLN A 159 -7.12 -15.97 0.43
CA GLN A 159 -6.51 -14.85 1.13
C GLN A 159 -6.16 -15.25 2.57
N LEU A 160 -4.97 -14.86 3.01
CA LEU A 160 -4.58 -14.86 4.41
C LEU A 160 -4.66 -13.42 4.93
N ILE A 161 -5.55 -13.17 5.89
CA ILE A 161 -5.71 -11.84 6.50
C ILE A 161 -4.82 -11.78 7.74
N SER A 162 -3.91 -10.82 7.78
CA SER A 162 -2.98 -10.69 8.89
C SER A 162 -2.52 -9.25 9.11
N ASP A 163 -2.34 -8.88 10.38
CA ASP A 163 -1.73 -7.60 10.75
C ASP A 163 -0.26 -7.61 10.30
N ILE A 164 0.29 -6.44 9.91
CA ILE A 164 1.63 -6.37 9.31
C ILE A 164 2.75 -6.83 10.27
N GLU A 165 2.48 -6.79 11.58
CA GLU A 165 3.36 -7.22 12.66
C GLU A 165 3.52 -8.75 12.74
N MET A 166 2.59 -9.49 12.14
CA MET A 166 2.61 -10.95 12.10
C MET A 166 3.45 -11.42 10.90
N ILE A 167 4.75 -11.61 11.14
CA ILE A 167 5.68 -12.11 10.13
C ILE A 167 5.59 -13.64 10.06
N PHE A 168 5.34 -14.18 8.86
CA PHE A 168 5.40 -15.61 8.59
C PHE A 168 6.86 -15.99 8.31
N ARG A 169 7.41 -16.97 9.03
CA ARG A 169 8.80 -17.48 8.88
C ARG A 169 8.79 -18.99 8.73
#